data_AF-A0A526YG07-F1
#
_entry.id   AF-A0A526YG07-F1
#
_cell.length_a   1.000
_cell.length_b   1.000
_cell.length_c   1.000
_cell.angle_alpha   90.00
_cell.angle_beta   90.00
_cell.angle_gamma   90.00
#
_symmetry.space_group_name_H-M   'P 1'
#
loop_
_entity.id
_entity.type
_entity.pdbx_description
1 polymer ?
#
loop_
_entity_poly.entity_id
_entity_poly.type
_entity_poly.pdbx_seq_one_letter_code
_entity_poly.pdbx_strand_id
1 'polypeptide(L)'
;IYGYDVLYGGPLFMHQFSHAWIDFDGIRDAFMRDKNSDYFENSRRATYLHRDYARHNPSGYDGYGEALWGLSAGDGPGKFRAQIERRPRKFSGYAARGAPFGPDDGTIAPWSYLASLPFAPEICLPALRHLRERHPEVVDGFRMPSGFNPTLANRRKFGPSGWISDAHYGLDQGIVVLMIENHRSRLIWDLMRSSPYIRRG
;
A
#
# COMPACT_ATOMS: atom_id res chain seq x y z
N ILE A 1 10.82 -3.70 -13.63
CA ILE A 1 11.30 -3.13 -12.34
C ILE A 1 11.43 -4.27 -11.33
N TYR A 2 12.60 -4.53 -10.74
CA TYR A 2 12.85 -5.71 -9.88
C TYR A 2 12.41 -7.06 -10.50
N GLY A 3 12.55 -7.21 -11.82
CA GLY A 3 12.09 -8.41 -12.55
C GLY A 3 10.60 -8.43 -12.91
N TYR A 4 9.80 -7.45 -12.47
CA TYR A 4 8.38 -7.34 -12.82
C TYR A 4 8.17 -6.44 -14.06
N ASP A 5 7.35 -6.90 -15.01
CA ASP A 5 6.77 -6.06 -16.05
C ASP A 5 5.40 -5.54 -15.58
N VAL A 6 5.34 -4.22 -15.35
CA VAL A 6 4.23 -3.55 -14.64
C VAL A 6 3.91 -2.25 -15.35
N LEU A 7 2.63 -1.99 -15.61
CA LEU A 7 2.12 -0.66 -15.85
C LEU A 7 2.33 0.16 -14.58
N TYR A 8 3.36 0.99 -14.61
CA TYR A 8 3.87 1.69 -13.44
C TYR A 8 2.93 2.80 -12.96
N GLY A 9 2.58 2.78 -11.67
CA GLY A 9 1.87 3.86 -11.01
C GLY A 9 2.72 4.67 -10.01
N GLY A 10 3.60 4.03 -9.26
CA GLY A 10 4.24 4.66 -8.11
C GLY A 10 3.46 4.37 -6.83
N PRO A 11 2.47 5.17 -6.41
CA PRO A 11 1.66 4.87 -5.23
C PRO A 11 0.76 3.64 -5.40
N LEU A 12 0.71 2.78 -4.38
CA LEU A 12 0.00 1.50 -4.47
C LEU A 12 -1.52 1.65 -4.60
N PHE A 13 -2.11 2.76 -4.12
CA PHE A 13 -3.55 3.01 -4.27
C PHE A 13 -4.02 2.99 -5.73
N MET A 14 -3.16 3.35 -6.69
CA MET A 14 -3.51 3.36 -8.11
C MET A 14 -3.73 1.96 -8.68
N HIS A 15 -3.23 0.94 -7.99
CA HIS A 15 -3.43 -0.47 -8.30
C HIS A 15 -4.54 -1.10 -7.45
N GLN A 16 -5.20 -0.34 -6.58
CA GLN A 16 -6.17 -0.85 -5.61
C GLN A 16 -7.55 -0.21 -5.77
N PHE A 17 -7.63 1.10 -5.96
CA PHE A 17 -8.88 1.84 -5.77
C PHE A 17 -9.96 1.42 -6.76
N SER A 18 -9.69 1.48 -8.06
CA SER A 18 -10.67 1.05 -9.07
C SER A 18 -11.09 -0.43 -8.91
N HIS A 19 -10.16 -1.26 -8.44
CA HIS A 19 -10.42 -2.67 -8.15
C HIS A 19 -11.35 -2.89 -6.97
N ALA A 20 -11.64 -1.90 -6.12
CA ALA A 20 -12.62 -2.08 -5.05
C ALA A 20 -14.03 -2.38 -5.60
N TRP A 21 -14.34 -1.84 -6.79
CA TRP A 21 -15.65 -1.97 -7.43
C TRP A 21 -15.62 -2.85 -8.67
N ILE A 22 -14.60 -2.73 -9.50
CA ILE A 22 -14.53 -3.45 -10.77
C ILE A 22 -13.52 -4.59 -10.64
N ASP A 23 -13.98 -5.81 -10.89
CA ASP A 23 -13.08 -6.93 -11.08
C ASP A 23 -12.47 -6.87 -12.48
N PHE A 24 -11.21 -6.44 -12.55
CA PHE A 24 -10.46 -6.38 -13.80
C PHE A 24 -9.74 -7.68 -14.16
N ASP A 25 -9.98 -8.79 -13.45
CA ASP A 25 -9.45 -10.09 -13.83
C ASP A 25 -9.94 -10.49 -15.23
N GLY A 26 -8.99 -10.79 -16.11
CA GLY A 26 -9.23 -11.09 -17.52
C GLY A 26 -9.68 -9.90 -18.40
N ILE A 27 -9.87 -8.69 -17.85
CA ILE A 27 -10.19 -7.51 -18.65
C ILE A 27 -8.90 -6.96 -19.27
N ARG A 28 -8.85 -6.99 -20.61
CA ARG A 28 -7.69 -6.55 -21.40
C ARG A 28 -8.11 -5.57 -22.46
N ASP A 29 -7.66 -4.33 -22.36
CA ASP A 29 -7.74 -3.35 -23.44
C ASP A 29 -6.64 -3.62 -24.49
N ALA A 30 -6.48 -2.73 -25.48
CA ALA A 30 -5.46 -2.90 -26.51
C ALA A 30 -4.05 -2.94 -25.91
N PHE A 31 -3.77 -2.10 -24.92
CA PHE A 31 -2.47 -2.04 -24.26
C PHE A 31 -2.17 -3.31 -23.48
N MET A 32 -3.11 -3.80 -22.67
CA MET A 32 -2.90 -4.99 -21.85
C MET A 32 -2.79 -6.27 -22.69
N ARG A 33 -3.45 -6.33 -23.85
CA ARG A 33 -3.22 -7.41 -24.84
C ARG A 33 -1.81 -7.41 -25.40
N ASP A 34 -1.26 -6.24 -25.76
CA ASP A 34 0.13 -6.10 -26.22
C ASP A 34 1.14 -6.57 -25.15
N LYS A 35 0.82 -6.33 -23.87
CA LYS A 35 1.64 -6.78 -22.73
C LYS A 35 1.37 -8.21 -22.27
N ASN A 36 0.47 -8.94 -22.93
CA ASN A 36 0.03 -10.27 -22.52
C ASN A 36 -0.30 -10.34 -21.00
N SER A 37 -1.03 -9.34 -20.51
CA SER A 37 -1.40 -9.18 -19.10
C SER A 37 -2.85 -8.70 -18.99
N ASP A 38 -3.37 -8.62 -17.77
CA ASP A 38 -4.57 -7.86 -17.41
C ASP A 38 -4.26 -6.97 -16.19
N TYR A 39 -5.21 -6.12 -15.80
CA TYR A 39 -5.00 -5.18 -14.70
C TYR A 39 -4.96 -5.87 -13.33
N PHE A 40 -5.60 -7.03 -13.16
CA PHE A 40 -5.53 -7.80 -11.91
C PHE A 40 -4.11 -8.33 -11.70
N GLU A 41 -3.56 -9.01 -12.71
CA GLU A 41 -2.18 -9.50 -12.68
C GLU A 41 -1.19 -8.34 -12.56
N ASN A 42 -1.45 -7.21 -13.22
CA ASN A 42 -0.63 -6.00 -13.05
C ASN A 42 -0.63 -5.50 -11.61
N SER A 43 -1.80 -5.45 -10.95
CA SER A 43 -1.93 -5.01 -9.56
C SER A 43 -1.30 -5.99 -8.57
N ARG A 44 -1.33 -7.30 -8.87
CA ARG A 44 -0.54 -8.32 -8.16
C ARG A 44 0.95 -8.04 -8.29
N ARG A 45 1.48 -7.84 -9.50
CA ARG A 45 2.90 -7.49 -9.73
C ARG A 45 3.30 -6.18 -9.05
N ALA A 46 2.44 -5.17 -9.07
CA ALA A 46 2.69 -3.90 -8.37
C ALA A 46 2.78 -4.12 -6.85
N THR A 47 1.91 -4.94 -6.27
CA THR A 47 1.97 -5.30 -4.84
C THR A 47 3.31 -5.98 -4.51
N TYR A 48 3.74 -6.96 -5.31
CA TYR A 48 5.03 -7.61 -5.17
C TYR A 48 6.22 -6.66 -5.34
N LEU A 49 6.16 -5.75 -6.32
CA LEU A 49 7.17 -4.71 -6.54
C LEU A 49 7.36 -3.84 -5.30
N HIS A 50 6.28 -3.44 -4.62
CA HIS A 50 6.38 -2.65 -3.38
C HIS A 50 7.04 -3.42 -2.24
N ARG A 51 6.67 -4.71 -2.08
CA ARG A 51 7.32 -5.60 -1.10
C ARG A 51 8.80 -5.76 -1.40
N ASP A 52 9.18 -5.93 -2.66
CA ASP A 52 10.57 -6.11 -3.05
C ASP A 52 11.39 -4.82 -3.01
N TYR A 53 10.79 -3.66 -3.30
CA TYR A 53 11.42 -2.36 -3.05
C TYR A 53 11.77 -2.20 -1.57
N ALA A 54 10.84 -2.50 -0.66
CA ALA A 54 11.09 -2.43 0.77
C ALA A 54 12.13 -3.47 1.23
N ARG A 55 12.13 -4.68 0.65
CA ARG A 55 13.17 -5.70 0.90
C ARG A 55 14.56 -5.22 0.51
N HIS A 56 14.71 -4.54 -0.64
CA HIS A 56 16.00 -3.98 -1.06
C HIS A 56 16.38 -2.74 -0.25
N ASN A 57 15.39 -1.97 0.19
CA ASN A 57 15.55 -0.77 1.02
C ASN A 57 16.69 0.16 0.55
N PRO A 58 16.65 0.66 -0.71
CA PRO A 58 17.78 1.42 -1.28
C PRO A 58 18.10 2.68 -0.47
N SER A 59 17.09 3.25 0.18
CA SER A 59 17.22 4.42 1.05
C SER A 59 17.67 4.05 2.47
N GLY A 60 17.58 2.80 2.91
CA GLY A 60 17.90 2.39 4.29
C GLY A 60 16.99 3.02 5.33
N TYR A 61 15.67 2.99 5.12
CA TYR A 61 14.68 3.39 6.14
C TYR A 61 14.48 2.25 7.15
N ASP A 62 14.30 2.57 8.42
CA ASP A 62 14.10 1.54 9.44
C ASP A 62 12.78 0.81 9.21
N GLY A 63 12.74 -0.46 9.62
CA GLY A 63 11.58 -1.32 9.49
C GLY A 63 11.40 -1.93 8.10
N TYR A 64 11.79 -1.24 7.02
CA TYR A 64 11.58 -1.71 5.65
C TYR A 64 12.14 -3.13 5.44
N GLY A 65 11.31 -3.99 4.85
CA GLY A 65 11.67 -5.38 4.61
C GLY A 65 10.49 -6.17 4.04
N GLU A 66 10.61 -7.49 4.08
CA GLU A 66 9.59 -8.40 3.54
C GLU A 66 8.24 -8.27 4.25
N ALA A 67 8.24 -7.85 5.52
CA ALA A 67 7.07 -7.75 6.38
C ALA A 67 6.59 -6.32 6.62
N LEU A 68 7.33 -5.31 6.16
CA LEU A 68 7.02 -3.89 6.33
C LEU A 68 7.31 -3.14 5.02
N TRP A 69 6.25 -2.85 4.27
CA TRP A 69 6.25 -2.28 2.93
C TRP A 69 4.93 -1.53 2.71
N GLY A 70 4.61 -1.12 1.48
CA GLY A 70 3.31 -0.49 1.19
C GLY A 70 3.40 1.03 1.22
N LEU A 71 3.86 1.58 0.09
CA LEU A 71 3.93 3.01 -0.14
C LEU A 71 2.69 3.45 -0.89
N SER A 72 1.97 4.41 -0.32
CA SER A 72 0.73 4.94 -0.90
C SER A 72 0.58 6.42 -0.59
N ALA A 73 -0.47 7.04 -1.12
CA ALA A 73 -0.83 8.39 -0.75
C ALA A 73 -1.39 8.44 0.67
N GLY A 74 -0.97 9.44 1.45
CA GLY A 74 -1.42 9.60 2.82
C GLY A 74 -0.60 10.61 3.59
N ASP A 75 -0.93 10.75 4.86
CA ASP A 75 -0.22 11.62 5.78
C ASP A 75 1.23 11.18 6.00
N GLY A 76 1.99 12.08 6.59
CA GLY A 76 3.37 11.86 7.00
C GLY A 76 3.70 12.71 8.21
N PRO A 77 4.90 12.51 8.78
CA PRO A 77 5.30 13.10 10.06
C PRO A 77 5.50 14.62 10.02
N GLY A 78 5.35 15.24 8.84
CA GLY A 78 5.39 16.68 8.65
C GLY A 78 6.54 17.13 7.75
N LYS A 79 6.54 18.41 7.39
CA LYS A 79 7.55 19.00 6.49
C LYS A 79 8.80 19.41 7.27
N PHE A 80 9.76 18.50 7.41
CA PHE A 80 11.03 18.79 8.06
C PHE A 80 12.20 17.98 7.46
N ARG A 81 13.42 18.37 7.81
CA ARG A 81 14.65 17.63 7.50
C ARG A 81 15.29 17.18 8.81
N ALA A 82 15.91 16.01 8.80
CA ALA A 82 16.66 15.50 9.94
C ALA A 82 17.89 14.72 9.46
N GLN A 83 18.94 14.70 10.29
CA GLN A 83 20.08 13.79 10.11
C GLN A 83 19.76 12.50 10.85
N ILE A 84 19.60 11.40 10.10
CA ILE A 84 19.28 10.08 10.65
C ILE A 84 20.32 9.12 10.08
N GLU A 85 21.06 8.45 10.98
CA GLU A 85 22.17 7.55 10.62
C GLU A 85 23.19 8.20 9.68
N ARG A 86 23.52 9.47 9.95
CA ARG A 86 24.46 10.30 9.14
C ARG A 86 23.99 10.55 7.70
N ARG A 87 22.70 10.30 7.40
CA ARG A 87 22.07 10.60 6.12
C ARG A 87 21.08 11.76 6.28
N PRO A 88 21.10 12.77 5.40
CA PRO A 88 20.05 13.78 5.36
C PRO A 88 18.74 13.15 4.89
N ARG A 89 17.70 13.21 5.72
CA ARG A 89 16.33 12.78 5.40
C ARG A 89 15.43 13.98 5.25
N LYS A 90 14.52 13.93 4.29
CA LYS A 90 13.41 14.87 4.13
C LYS A 90 12.11 14.11 4.37
N PHE A 91 11.30 14.64 5.26
CA PHE A 91 9.97 14.12 5.54
C PHE A 91 8.91 15.07 4.97
N SER A 92 7.77 14.50 4.60
CA SER A 92 6.62 15.22 4.10
C SER A 92 5.46 15.13 5.09
N GLY A 93 4.52 16.09 5.00
CA GLY A 93 3.17 15.89 5.54
C GLY A 93 2.43 14.93 4.61
N TYR A 94 1.37 15.41 3.97
CA TYR A 94 0.73 14.65 2.90
C TYR A 94 1.66 14.48 1.68
N ALA A 95 1.75 13.26 1.16
CA ALA A 95 2.47 12.95 -0.08
C ALA A 95 1.91 11.69 -0.76
N ALA A 96 1.95 11.65 -2.09
CA ALA A 96 1.67 10.47 -2.89
C ALA A 96 2.93 9.57 -2.96
N ARG A 97 3.21 8.82 -1.89
CA ARG A 97 4.41 7.98 -1.80
C ARG A 97 4.31 6.77 -2.71
N GLY A 98 5.42 6.40 -3.34
CA GLY A 98 5.41 5.34 -4.34
C GLY A 98 6.77 4.69 -4.54
N ALA A 99 6.78 3.40 -4.82
CA ALA A 99 7.99 2.65 -5.15
C ALA A 99 8.14 2.54 -6.67
N PRO A 100 9.35 2.34 -7.23
CA PRO A 100 10.64 2.68 -6.61
C PRO A 100 11.07 4.12 -6.95
N PHE A 101 10.36 4.81 -7.84
CA PHE A 101 10.73 6.12 -8.37
C PHE A 101 9.90 7.27 -7.78
N GLY A 102 8.90 6.96 -6.96
CA GLY A 102 8.08 7.96 -6.29
C GLY A 102 8.79 8.56 -5.06
N PRO A 103 8.18 9.57 -4.42
CA PRO A 103 8.70 10.05 -3.15
C PRO A 103 8.59 8.94 -2.09
N ASP A 104 9.68 8.78 -1.36
CA ASP A 104 9.79 7.87 -0.23
C ASP A 104 10.48 8.62 0.92
N ASP A 105 9.85 8.61 2.09
CA ASP A 105 10.39 9.16 3.33
C ASP A 105 10.35 8.16 4.50
N GLY A 106 10.21 6.87 4.20
CA GLY A 106 10.12 5.79 5.19
C GLY A 106 8.72 5.61 5.79
N THR A 107 7.72 6.39 5.34
CA THR A 107 6.35 6.29 5.83
C THR A 107 5.57 5.22 5.07
N ILE A 108 5.03 4.26 5.80
CA ILE A 108 4.24 3.12 5.31
C ILE A 108 2.75 3.43 5.48
N ALA A 109 1.94 3.06 4.49
CA ALA A 109 0.48 3.08 4.55
C ALA A 109 -0.03 1.66 4.89
N PRO A 110 -0.31 1.34 6.17
CA PRO A 110 -0.58 -0.04 6.60
C PRO A 110 -1.91 -0.59 6.06
N TRP A 111 -2.87 0.29 5.77
CA TRP A 111 -4.14 -0.08 5.14
C TRP A 111 -3.93 -0.72 3.75
N SER A 112 -2.81 -0.42 3.08
CA SER A 112 -2.52 -0.93 1.75
C SER A 112 -2.32 -2.45 1.70
N TYR A 113 -1.95 -3.10 2.81
CA TYR A 113 -1.88 -4.56 2.88
C TYR A 113 -3.26 -5.20 2.72
N LEU A 114 -4.24 -4.68 3.46
CA LEU A 114 -5.62 -5.16 3.42
C LEU A 114 -6.27 -4.86 2.07
N ALA A 115 -5.99 -3.68 1.50
CA ALA A 115 -6.43 -3.33 0.16
C ALA A 115 -5.78 -4.16 -0.96
N SER A 116 -4.67 -4.85 -0.69
CA SER A 116 -4.00 -5.76 -1.64
C SER A 116 -4.34 -7.25 -1.44
N LEU A 117 -5.20 -7.60 -0.47
CA LEU A 117 -5.55 -8.99 -0.17
C LEU A 117 -6.07 -9.78 -1.38
N PRO A 118 -6.93 -9.23 -2.26
CA PRO A 118 -7.37 -10.00 -3.42
C PRO A 118 -6.25 -10.36 -4.38
N PHE A 119 -5.18 -9.56 -4.45
CA PHE A 119 -4.11 -9.75 -5.42
C PHE A 119 -3.00 -10.66 -4.93
N ALA A 120 -2.57 -10.52 -3.67
CA ALA A 120 -1.40 -11.22 -3.13
C ALA A 120 -1.54 -11.53 -1.63
N PRO A 121 -2.53 -12.32 -1.22
CA PRO A 121 -2.79 -12.62 0.19
C PRO A 121 -1.58 -13.27 0.89
N GLU A 122 -0.76 -14.02 0.16
CA GLU A 122 0.42 -14.71 0.64
C GLU A 122 1.56 -13.79 1.12
N ILE A 123 1.61 -12.54 0.67
CA ILE A 123 2.55 -11.53 1.20
C ILE A 123 1.85 -10.50 2.10
N CYS A 124 0.55 -10.26 1.89
CA CYS A 124 -0.22 -9.31 2.69
C CYS A 124 -0.53 -9.84 4.09
N LEU A 125 -0.96 -11.10 4.22
CA LEU A 125 -1.31 -11.69 5.52
C LEU A 125 -0.12 -11.82 6.46
N PRO A 126 1.09 -12.27 6.02
CA PRO A 126 2.27 -12.25 6.88
C PRO A 126 2.68 -10.84 7.30
N ALA A 127 2.64 -9.85 6.40
CA ALA A 127 2.95 -8.46 6.73
C ALA A 127 1.98 -7.90 7.78
N LEU A 128 0.67 -8.20 7.65
CA LEU A 128 -0.33 -7.80 8.64
C LEU A 128 -0.11 -8.46 10.01
N ARG A 129 0.25 -9.75 10.05
CA ARG A 129 0.58 -10.45 11.30
C ARG A 129 1.80 -9.82 11.96
N HIS A 130 2.84 -9.55 11.19
CA HIS A 130 4.04 -8.87 11.68
C HIS A 130 3.71 -7.48 12.23
N LEU A 131 2.90 -6.71 11.52
CA LEU A 131 2.45 -5.38 11.97
C LEU A 131 1.74 -5.50 13.33
N ARG A 132 0.81 -6.44 13.49
CA ARG A 132 0.09 -6.65 14.75
C ARG A 132 0.99 -7.14 15.90
N GLU A 133 2.00 -7.94 15.60
CA GLU A 133 2.92 -8.51 16.60
C GLU A 133 4.01 -7.53 17.04
N ARG A 134 4.53 -6.73 16.11
CA ARG A 134 5.70 -5.86 16.34
C ARG A 134 5.36 -4.39 16.48
N HIS A 135 4.19 -3.98 15.98
CA HIS A 135 3.69 -2.61 16.00
C HIS A 135 2.18 -2.58 16.36
N PRO A 136 1.76 -3.20 17.48
CA PRO A 136 0.35 -3.29 17.85
C PRO A 136 -0.35 -1.93 17.93
N GLU A 137 0.38 -0.86 18.26
CA GLU A 137 -0.09 0.52 18.29
C GLU A 137 -0.51 1.09 16.93
N VAL A 138 -0.05 0.49 15.83
CA VAL A 138 -0.48 0.87 14.46
C VAL A 138 -1.86 0.30 14.15
N VAL A 139 -2.31 -0.73 14.88
CA VAL A 139 -3.62 -1.35 14.67
C VAL A 139 -4.52 -1.01 15.86
N ASP A 140 -5.07 0.20 15.85
CA ASP A 140 -5.96 0.68 16.93
C ASP A 140 -7.44 0.42 16.61
N GLY A 141 -8.09 -0.43 17.41
CA GLY A 141 -9.54 -0.61 17.37
C GLY A 141 -10.09 -1.00 16.00
N PHE A 142 -9.39 -1.89 15.27
CA PHE A 142 -9.69 -2.32 13.89
C PHE A 142 -9.56 -1.24 12.82
N ARG A 143 -8.98 -0.09 13.13
CA ARG A 143 -8.71 0.97 12.17
C ARG A 143 -7.23 0.98 11.82
N MET A 144 -6.95 1.35 10.57
CA MET A 144 -5.59 1.55 10.08
C MET A 144 -5.32 3.06 9.95
N PRO A 145 -4.23 3.59 10.54
CA PRO A 145 -3.88 4.98 10.37
C PRO A 145 -3.50 5.26 8.91
N SER A 146 -3.57 6.53 8.49
CA SER A 146 -3.17 6.93 7.13
C SER A 146 -1.73 6.53 6.81
N GLY A 147 -0.85 6.60 7.81
CA GLY A 147 0.51 6.06 7.72
C GLY A 147 1.21 5.96 9.06
N PHE A 148 2.34 5.26 9.07
CA PHE A 148 3.27 5.21 10.18
C PHE A 148 4.72 5.19 9.68
N ASN A 149 5.67 5.65 10.48
CA ASN A 149 7.07 5.77 10.13
C ASN A 149 7.96 5.34 11.30
N PRO A 150 8.48 4.09 11.28
CA PRO A 150 9.32 3.57 12.35
C PRO A 150 10.74 4.15 12.34
N THR A 151 11.20 4.79 11.25
CA THR A 151 12.51 5.48 11.19
C THR A 151 12.61 6.61 12.21
N LEU A 152 11.46 7.10 12.68
CA LEU A 152 11.38 8.16 13.68
C LEU A 152 11.30 7.65 15.13
N ALA A 153 11.41 6.33 15.34
CA ALA A 153 11.40 5.73 16.68
C ALA A 153 12.45 6.33 17.62
N ASN A 154 12.07 6.54 18.87
CA ASN A 154 12.93 7.06 19.96
C ASN A 154 13.57 8.43 19.69
N ARG A 155 13.05 9.20 18.73
CA ARG A 155 13.52 10.57 18.44
C ARG A 155 12.80 11.55 19.36
N ARG A 156 13.43 12.70 19.67
CA ARG A 156 12.94 13.70 20.64
C ARG A 156 11.45 14.10 20.52
N LYS A 157 10.85 14.05 19.32
CA LYS A 157 9.44 14.40 19.07
C LYS A 157 8.49 13.20 18.93
N PHE A 158 9.00 11.98 18.96
CA PHE A 158 8.29 10.76 18.59
C PHE A 158 8.48 9.68 19.65
N GLY A 159 7.51 8.78 19.75
CA GLY A 159 7.53 7.70 20.73
C GLY A 159 8.48 6.55 20.35
N PRO A 160 8.50 5.47 21.15
CA PRO A 160 9.28 4.27 20.83
C PRO A 160 8.85 3.61 19.51
N SER A 161 7.62 3.85 19.08
CA SER A 161 7.03 3.35 17.83
C SER A 161 7.26 4.25 16.61
N GLY A 162 7.92 5.40 16.81
CA GLY A 162 8.10 6.40 15.77
C GLY A 162 6.88 7.29 15.61
N TRP A 163 6.58 7.66 14.35
CA TRP A 163 5.40 8.45 14.02
C TRP A 163 4.26 7.56 13.55
N ILE A 164 3.05 7.83 14.02
CA ILE A 164 1.82 7.18 13.58
C ILE A 164 0.83 8.32 13.34
N SER A 165 0.11 8.28 12.21
CA SER A 165 -0.92 9.29 11.96
C SER A 165 -2.06 9.13 12.98
N ASP A 166 -2.48 10.24 13.58
CA ASP A 166 -3.71 10.30 14.38
C ASP A 166 -4.97 10.20 13.50
N ALA A 167 -4.82 10.39 12.18
CA ALA A 167 -5.92 10.45 11.23
C ALA A 167 -6.27 9.08 10.64
N HIS A 168 -7.58 8.85 10.56
CA HIS A 168 -8.21 7.70 9.93
C HIS A 168 -9.18 8.21 8.86
N TYR A 169 -8.87 7.95 7.59
CA TYR A 169 -9.67 8.49 6.48
C TYR A 169 -10.70 7.48 5.99
N GLY A 170 -11.92 7.96 5.72
CA GLY A 170 -13.00 7.12 5.20
C GLY A 170 -12.66 6.43 3.89
N LEU A 171 -11.81 7.04 3.05
CA LEU A 171 -11.34 6.42 1.81
C LEU A 171 -10.42 5.22 2.09
N ASP A 172 -9.50 5.32 3.06
CA ASP A 172 -8.59 4.25 3.46
C ASP A 172 -9.36 3.12 4.16
N GLN A 173 -10.26 3.46 5.08
CA GLN A 173 -11.04 2.44 5.80
C GLN A 173 -12.07 1.77 4.90
N GLY A 174 -12.72 2.54 4.02
CA GLY A 174 -13.72 2.04 3.09
C GLY A 174 -13.14 1.02 2.14
N ILE A 175 -11.99 1.32 1.51
CA ILE A 175 -11.36 0.35 0.60
C ILE A 175 -10.93 -0.92 1.31
N VAL A 176 -10.42 -0.82 2.54
CA VAL A 176 -10.03 -1.99 3.33
C VAL A 176 -11.20 -2.96 3.49
N VAL A 177 -12.39 -2.47 3.85
CA VAL A 177 -13.58 -3.31 4.00
C VAL A 177 -13.98 -3.97 2.68
N LEU A 178 -14.02 -3.18 1.60
CA LEU A 178 -14.41 -3.69 0.27
C LEU A 178 -13.44 -4.76 -0.24
N MET A 179 -12.13 -4.54 -0.08
CA MET A 179 -11.10 -5.47 -0.57
C MET A 179 -10.96 -6.72 0.28
N ILE A 180 -11.17 -6.63 1.60
CA ILE A 180 -11.30 -7.83 2.45
C ILE A 180 -12.46 -8.69 1.96
N GLU A 181 -13.62 -8.08 1.70
CA GLU A 181 -14.79 -8.84 1.28
C GLU A 181 -14.64 -9.41 -0.15
N ASN A 182 -14.05 -8.65 -1.07
CA ASN A 182 -13.71 -9.17 -2.39
C ASN A 182 -12.74 -10.35 -2.33
N HIS A 183 -11.77 -10.32 -1.41
CA HIS A 183 -10.87 -11.45 -1.19
C HIS A 183 -11.60 -12.68 -0.64
N ARG A 184 -12.55 -12.49 0.29
CA ARG A 184 -13.25 -13.58 0.97
C ARG A 184 -14.31 -14.26 0.12
N SER A 185 -15.13 -13.48 -0.57
CA SER A 185 -16.36 -13.96 -1.22
C SER A 185 -16.58 -13.41 -2.62
N ARG A 186 -15.78 -12.40 -3.04
CA ARG A 186 -15.98 -11.65 -4.28
C ARG A 186 -17.31 -10.88 -4.35
N LEU A 187 -17.99 -10.68 -3.22
CA LEU A 187 -19.34 -10.10 -3.16
C LEU A 187 -19.49 -8.79 -3.94
N ILE A 188 -18.59 -7.82 -3.73
CA ILE A 188 -18.72 -6.50 -4.37
C ILE A 188 -18.50 -6.64 -5.88
N TRP A 189 -17.49 -7.42 -6.28
CA TRP A 189 -17.24 -7.73 -7.68
C TRP A 189 -18.39 -8.41 -8.38
N ASP A 190 -18.99 -9.43 -7.76
CA ASP A 190 -20.11 -10.16 -8.33
C ASP A 190 -21.35 -9.26 -8.43
N LEU A 191 -21.59 -8.42 -7.41
CA LEU A 191 -22.64 -7.40 -7.44
C LEU A 191 -22.43 -6.41 -8.58
N MET A 192 -21.24 -5.84 -8.72
CA MET A 192 -20.94 -4.86 -9.76
C MET A 192 -20.98 -5.49 -11.17
N ARG A 193 -20.51 -6.72 -11.31
CA ARG A 193 -20.58 -7.51 -12.54
C ARG A 193 -22.02 -7.82 -12.95
N SER A 194 -22.97 -7.89 -12.01
CA SER A 194 -24.39 -8.08 -12.31
C SER A 194 -25.06 -6.85 -12.96
N SER A 195 -24.44 -5.66 -12.83
CA SER A 195 -25.01 -4.42 -13.37
C SER A 195 -24.95 -4.39 -14.90
N PRO A 196 -26.10 -4.22 -15.60
CA PRO A 196 -26.11 -4.14 -17.06
C PRO A 196 -25.39 -2.89 -17.60
N TYR A 197 -25.28 -1.82 -16.81
CA TYR A 197 -24.55 -0.62 -17.19
C TYR A 197 -23.05 -0.85 -17.20
N ILE A 198 -22.51 -1.47 -16.14
CA ILE A 198 -21.08 -1.81 -16.04
C ILE A 198 -20.68 -2.82 -17.12
N ARG A 199 -21.51 -3.83 -17.37
CA ARG A 199 -21.24 -4.83 -18.41
C ARG A 199 -21.21 -4.27 -19.82
N ARG A 200 -21.98 -3.22 -20.11
CA ARG A 200 -22.00 -2.60 -21.44
C ARG A 200 -20.73 -1.78 -21.71
N GLY A 201 -20.13 -1.19 -20.67
CA GLY A 201 -19.01 -0.27 -20.80
C GLY A 201 -19.49 1.15 -21.11
#